data_AF-A0A0J9EM87-F1
#
_entry.id   AF-A0A0J9EM87-F1
#
_cell.length_a   1.000
_cell.length_b   1.000
_cell.length_c   1.000
_cell.angle_alpha   90.00
_cell.angle_beta   90.00
_cell.angle_gamma   90.00
#
_symmetry.space_group_name_H-M   'P 1'
#
loop_
_entity.id
_entity.type
_entity.pdbx_description
1 polymer ?
#
loop_
_entity_poly.entity_id
_entity_poly.type
_entity_poly.pdbx_seq_one_letter_code
_entity_poly.pdbx_strand_id
1 'polypeptide(L)'
;MHKVLDENYIDLLIDNIVADNLKRDYDLTKINERYSILHSPKEMLDMCYLGYRPYHIFPTIYTLCSDIALESSGISSVQNNPNFDLYWGK
;
A
#
# COMPACT_ATOMS: atom_id res chain seq x y z
N MET A 1 -1.31 24.06 1.10
CA MET A 1 -0.46 23.13 1.86
C MET A 1 -0.32 21.86 1.03
N HIS A 2 0.89 21.43 0.71
CA HIS A 2 1.11 20.24 -0.13
C HIS A 2 0.90 18.99 0.72
N LYS A 3 -0.31 18.42 0.68
CA LYS A 3 -0.71 17.27 1.53
C LYS A 3 0.21 16.06 1.40
N VAL A 4 0.74 15.83 0.19
CA VAL A 4 1.69 14.74 -0.11
C VAL A 4 3.04 14.91 0.64
N LEU A 5 3.39 16.13 1.04
CA LEU A 5 4.63 16.42 1.77
C LEU A 5 4.39 16.66 3.26
N ASP A 6 3.15 16.50 3.73
CA ASP A 6 2.76 16.77 5.11
C ASP A 6 2.68 15.45 5.90
N GLU A 7 3.52 15.32 6.92
CA GLU A 7 3.60 14.12 7.77
C GLU A 7 2.33 13.87 8.61
N ASN A 8 1.41 14.85 8.67
CA ASN A 8 0.11 14.70 9.32
C ASN A 8 -0.92 14.00 8.43
N TYR A 9 -0.56 13.69 7.19
CA TYR A 9 -1.42 13.00 6.23
C TYR A 9 -0.83 11.65 5.84
N ILE A 10 -1.71 10.72 5.54
CA ILE A 10 -1.40 9.42 4.97
C ILE A 10 -2.05 9.38 3.59
N ASP A 11 -1.23 9.01 2.61
CA ASP A 11 -1.66 8.85 1.23
C ASP A 11 -1.89 7.37 0.94
N LEU A 12 -3.12 7.02 0.55
CA LEU A 12 -3.50 5.67 0.19
C LEU A 12 -3.80 5.59 -1.30
N LEU A 13 -3.13 4.70 -2.02
CA LEU A 13 -3.51 4.36 -3.40
C LEU A 13 -4.74 3.45 -3.35
N ILE A 14 -5.83 3.83 -4.02
CA ILE A 14 -7.09 3.09 -4.03
C ILE A 14 -7.65 2.96 -5.45
N ASP A 15 -8.46 1.92 -5.69
CA ASP A 15 -9.18 1.76 -6.96
C ASP A 15 -10.28 2.82 -7.11
N ASN A 16 -10.44 3.36 -8.31
CA ASN A 16 -11.44 4.39 -8.64
C ASN A 16 -12.87 3.92 -8.33
N ILE A 17 -13.15 2.62 -8.43
CA ILE A 17 -14.45 2.02 -8.09
C ILE A 17 -14.82 2.30 -6.62
N VAL A 18 -13.84 2.33 -5.72
CA VAL A 18 -14.04 2.62 -4.29
C VAL A 18 -13.91 4.12 -4.02
N ALA A 19 -13.02 4.80 -4.75
CA ALA A 19 -12.74 6.23 -4.62
C ALA A 19 -14.00 7.10 -4.74
N ASP A 20 -14.92 6.77 -5.67
CA ASP A 20 -16.14 7.56 -5.88
C ASP A 20 -17.05 7.61 -4.64
N ASN A 21 -17.06 6.56 -3.82
CA ASN A 21 -17.83 6.53 -2.57
C ASN A 21 -17.19 7.39 -1.46
N LEU A 22 -15.89 7.65 -1.55
CA LEU A 22 -15.08 8.33 -0.53
C LEU A 22 -14.85 9.82 -0.84
N LYS A 23 -15.19 10.29 -2.04
CA LYS A 23 -15.04 11.70 -2.49
C LYS A 23 -15.68 12.74 -1.59
N ARG A 24 -16.70 12.37 -0.81
CA ARG A 24 -17.42 13.31 0.06
C ARG A 24 -16.66 13.59 1.35
N ASP A 25 -15.93 12.60 1.85
CA ASP A 25 -15.32 12.63 3.18
C ASP A 25 -13.80 12.83 3.10
N TYR A 26 -13.18 12.52 1.95
CA TYR A 26 -11.75 12.59 1.75
C TYR A 26 -11.37 13.35 0.48
N ASP A 27 -10.19 13.96 0.51
CA ASP A 27 -9.58 14.54 -0.67
C ASP A 27 -8.95 13.46 -1.53
N LEU A 28 -9.25 13.49 -2.83
CA LEU A 28 -8.77 12.51 -3.79
C LEU A 28 -8.05 13.18 -4.95
N THR A 29 -6.91 12.61 -5.32
CA THR A 29 -6.19 12.96 -6.55
C THR A 29 -6.25 11.78 -7.52
N LYS A 30 -6.97 11.93 -8.63
CA LYS A 30 -7.03 10.89 -9.67
C LYS A 30 -5.66 10.77 -10.35
N ILE A 31 -5.09 9.56 -10.35
CA ILE A 31 -3.79 9.28 -10.98
C ILE A 31 -3.98 8.80 -12.42
N ASN A 32 -4.92 7.86 -12.63
CA ASN A 32 -5.25 7.32 -13.95
C ASN A 32 -6.68 6.76 -13.97
N GLU A 33 -7.04 6.06 -15.05
CA GLU A 33 -8.36 5.44 -15.24
C GLU A 33 -8.74 4.45 -14.15
N ARG A 34 -7.76 3.81 -13.49
CA ARG A 34 -8.00 2.75 -12.50
C ARG A 34 -7.76 3.19 -11.06
N TYR A 35 -6.88 4.15 -10.81
CA TYR A 35 -6.43 4.48 -9.45
C TYR A 35 -6.49 5.97 -9.12
N SER A 36 -6.73 6.24 -7.84
CA SER A 36 -6.65 7.55 -7.21
C SER A 36 -5.84 7.46 -5.91
N ILE A 37 -5.22 8.57 -5.51
CA ILE A 37 -4.65 8.74 -4.18
C ILE A 37 -5.71 9.37 -3.29
N LEU A 38 -5.99 8.74 -2.16
CA LEU A 38 -6.79 9.27 -1.07
C LEU A 38 -5.86 9.89 -0.03
N HIS A 39 -6.08 11.17 0.25
CA HIS A 39 -5.34 11.93 1.26
C HIS A 39 -6.16 11.92 2.55
N SER A 40 -5.74 11.15 3.55
CA SER A 40 -6.40 11.07 4.85
C SER A 40 -5.56 11.77 5.91
N PRO A 41 -6.14 12.65 6.75
CA PRO A 41 -5.49 13.03 7.99
C PRO A 41 -5.18 11.79 8.83
N LYS A 42 -3.99 11.75 9.43
CA LYS A 42 -3.53 10.63 10.27
C LYS A 42 -4.49 10.32 11.41
N GLU A 43 -5.11 11.35 11.97
CA GLU A 43 -6.08 11.26 13.08
C GLU A 43 -7.40 10.59 12.68
N MET A 44 -7.78 10.67 11.39
CA MET A 44 -8.99 10.04 10.87
C MET A 44 -8.77 8.60 10.42
N LEU A 45 -7.51 8.20 10.22
CA LEU A 45 -7.16 6.89 9.72
C LEU A 45 -6.92 5.93 10.87
N ASP A 46 -7.95 5.18 11.25
CA ASP A 46 -7.75 4.01 12.10
C ASP A 46 -7.01 2.94 11.29
N MET A 47 -5.77 2.63 11.67
CA MET A 47 -4.95 1.60 11.02
C MET A 47 -5.63 0.24 10.97
N CYS A 48 -6.60 -0.03 11.86
CA CYS A 48 -7.41 -1.25 11.81
C CYS A 48 -8.27 -1.33 10.54
N TYR A 49 -8.58 -0.21 9.86
CA TYR A 49 -9.31 -0.20 8.59
C TYR A 49 -8.61 -0.98 7.47
N LEU A 50 -7.27 -1.04 7.48
CA LEU A 50 -6.51 -1.89 6.56
C LEU A 50 -6.82 -3.39 6.77
N GLY A 51 -7.18 -3.78 7.99
CA GLY A 51 -7.64 -5.14 8.31
C GLY A 51 -9.14 -5.38 8.09
N TYR A 52 -9.97 -4.34 8.17
CA TYR A 52 -11.42 -4.44 7.96
C TYR A 52 -11.83 -4.40 6.49
N ARG A 53 -11.04 -3.77 5.62
CA ARG A 53 -11.28 -3.74 4.18
C ARG A 53 -10.48 -4.87 3.52
N PRO A 54 -11.08 -5.58 2.54
CA PRO A 54 -10.34 -6.59 1.80
C PRO A 54 -9.05 -6.03 1.20
N TYR A 55 -7.93 -6.74 1.41
CA TYR A 55 -6.62 -6.33 0.91
C TYR A 55 -6.61 -6.06 -0.61
N HIS A 56 -7.50 -6.70 -1.39
CA HIS A 56 -7.60 -6.48 -2.84
C HIS A 56 -8.06 -5.08 -3.25
N ILE A 57 -8.56 -4.26 -2.32
CA ILE A 57 -8.94 -2.87 -2.57
C ILE A 57 -7.69 -1.97 -2.62
N PHE A 58 -6.65 -2.36 -1.89
CA PHE A 58 -5.35 -1.71 -1.97
C PHE A 58 -4.54 -2.40 -3.07
N PRO A 59 -4.08 -1.66 -4.09
CA PRO A 59 -3.23 -2.25 -5.11
C PRO A 59 -1.96 -2.78 -4.46
N THR A 60 -1.64 -4.04 -4.76
CA THR A 60 -0.37 -4.62 -4.38
C THR A 60 0.73 -3.84 -5.11
N ILE A 61 1.52 -3.09 -4.34
CA ILE A 61 2.71 -2.43 -4.89
C ILE A 61 3.76 -3.53 -5.05
N TYR A 62 3.82 -4.14 -6.23
CA TYR A 62 4.97 -4.95 -6.63
C TYR A 62 6.15 -4.02 -6.87
N THR A 63 6.67 -3.42 -5.80
CA THR A 63 8.00 -2.84 -5.88
C THR A 63 8.96 -4.01 -6.07
N LEU A 64 9.90 -3.87 -7.01
CA LEU A 64 11.14 -4.63 -6.90
C LEU A 64 11.61 -4.42 -5.45
N CYS A 65 11.83 -5.52 -4.75
CA CYS A 65 12.51 -5.51 -3.47
C CYS A 65 13.69 -4.55 -3.62
N SER A 66 13.65 -3.40 -2.95
CA SER A 66 14.79 -2.48 -2.99
C SER A 66 15.95 -3.27 -2.43
N ASP A 67 16.97 -3.57 -3.24
CA ASP A 67 18.10 -4.40 -2.83
C ASP A 67 18.73 -3.85 -1.53
N ILE A 68 18.73 -2.52 -1.40
CA ILE A 68 19.17 -1.78 -0.22
C ILE A 68 18.37 -2.16 1.04
N ALA A 69 17.05 -2.33 0.92
CA ALA A 69 16.19 -2.71 2.03
C ALA A 69 16.38 -4.19 2.43
N LEU A 70 16.61 -5.09 1.48
CA LEU A 70 16.89 -6.52 1.77
C LEU A 70 18.20 -6.71 2.54
N GLU A 71 19.26 -6.05 2.10
CA GLU A 71 20.56 -6.12 2.78
C GLU A 71 20.50 -5.50 4.17
N SER A 72 19.79 -4.38 4.33
CA SER A 72 19.64 -3.70 5.63
C SER A 72 18.77 -4.46 6.64
N SER A 73 17.84 -5.30 6.17
CA SER A 73 16.84 -5.98 7.02
C SER A 73 17.28 -7.35 7.53
N GLY A 74 18.45 -7.86 7.11
CA GLY A 74 18.98 -9.15 7.59
C GLY A 74 18.15 -10.38 7.21
N ILE A 75 17.25 -10.24 6.21
CA ILE A 75 16.29 -11.26 5.77
C ILE A 75 16.97 -12.40 4.97
N SER A 76 18.28 -12.35 4.77
CA SER A 76 19.08 -13.43 4.14
C SER A 76 18.90 -14.79 4.83
N SER A 77 18.57 -14.82 6.12
CA SER A 77 18.29 -16.05 6.88
C SER A 77 17.05 -16.81 6.41
N VAL A 78 16.02 -16.09 5.96
CA VAL A 78 14.73 -16.69 5.52
C VAL A 78 14.83 -17.16 4.07
N GLN A 79 15.52 -16.41 3.21
CA GLN A 79 15.76 -16.79 1.81
C GLN A 79 16.69 -18.00 1.67
N ASN A 80 17.63 -18.18 2.61
CA ASN A 80 18.54 -19.34 2.63
C ASN A 80 17.96 -20.57 3.34
N ASN A 81 16.68 -20.55 3.73
CA ASN A 81 16.05 -21.71 4.36
C ASN A 81 15.48 -22.64 3.28
N PRO A 82 16.09 -23.82 3.04
CA PRO A 82 15.67 -24.73 1.98
C PRO A 82 14.27 -25.33 2.20
N ASN A 83 13.65 -25.15 3.38
CA ASN A 83 12.27 -25.56 3.63
C ASN A 83 11.22 -24.61 3.02
N PHE A 84 11.63 -23.41 2.58
CA PHE A 84 10.76 -22.44 1.92
C PHE A 84 11.01 -22.36 0.41
N ASP A 85 11.80 -23.27 -0.16
CA ASP A 85 11.93 -23.40 -1.60
C ASP A 85 10.58 -23.80 -2.22
N LEU A 86 10.07 -22.93 -3.09
CA LEU A 86 8.90 -23.23 -3.90
C LEU A 86 9.34 -24.14 -5.06
N TYR A 87 9.23 -25.45 -4.85
CA TYR A 87 9.29 -26.42 -5.93
C TYR A 87 8.06 -26.25 -6.82
N TRP A 88 8.21 -25.57 -7.96
CA TRP A 88 7.23 -25.67 -9.02
C TRP A 88 7.46 -27.01 -9.75
N GLY A 89 6.44 -27.86 -9.69
CA GLY A 89 6.49 -29.24 -10.18
C GLY A 89 6.78 -29.36 -11.67
N LYS A 90 7.43 -30.47 -12.02
CA LYS A 90 7.70 -30.96 -13.37
C LYS A 90 6.48 -30.97 -14.30
#